data_AF-A0A117RZ87-F1
#
_entry.id   AF-A0A117RZ87-F1
#
_cell.length_a   1.000
_cell.length_b   1.000
_cell.length_c   1.000
_cell.angle_alpha   90.00
_cell.angle_beta   90.00
_cell.angle_gamma   90.00
#
_symmetry.space_group_name_H-M   'P 1'
#
loop_
_entity.id
_entity.type
_entity.pdbx_description
1 polymer ?
#
loop_
_entity_poly.entity_id
_entity_poly.type
_entity_poly.pdbx_seq_one_letter_code
_entity_poly.pdbx_strand_id
1 'polypeptide(L)' 'MLDEAGVGPEMPGLPPQVEAVTRRTPDGRRRRFLISHRTEPVPLPEPAHDLLTGGTVSELPVGGCAVLRTA' A
#
# COMPACT_ATOMS: atom_id res chain seq x y z
N MET A 1 -5.21 22.98 8.15
CA MET A 1 -5.24 21.91 7.13
C MET A 1 -4.48 20.68 7.64
N LEU A 2 -4.52 19.54 6.95
CA LEU A 2 -3.87 18.29 7.39
C LEU A 2 -2.33 18.40 7.46
N ASP A 3 -1.75 19.18 6.55
CA ASP A 3 -0.33 19.52 6.49
C ASP A 3 0.15 20.29 7.74
N GLU A 4 -0.61 21.27 8.22
CA GLU A 4 -0.33 22.02 9.45
C GLU A 4 -0.36 21.12 10.69
N ALA A 5 -1.11 20.02 10.63
CA ALA A 5 -1.15 18.98 11.67
C ALA A 5 -0.07 17.90 11.49
N GLY A 6 0.80 18.00 10.47
CA GLY A 6 1.84 17.02 10.18
C GLY A 6 1.30 15.68 9.63
N VAL A 7 0.06 15.66 9.13
CA VAL A 7 -0.57 14.48 8.56
C VAL A 7 -0.23 14.38 7.07
N GLY A 8 0.49 13.32 6.71
CA GLY A 8 0.86 13.00 5.34
C GLY A 8 0.33 11.63 4.88
N PRO A 9 0.48 11.31 3.58
CA PRO A 9 0.13 10.00 3.06
C PRO A 9 1.00 8.91 3.70
N GLU A 10 0.38 7.79 4.06
CA GLU A 10 1.10 6.66 4.68
C GLU A 10 2.11 6.00 3.75
N MET A 11 1.94 6.16 2.43
CA MET A 11 2.85 5.68 1.41
C MET A 11 3.03 6.77 0.35
N PRO A 12 4.04 7.65 0.52
CA PRO A 12 4.39 8.64 -0.48
C PRO A 12 4.74 7.98 -1.82
N GLY A 13 4.41 8.65 -2.92
CA GLY A 13 4.77 8.19 -4.27
C GLY A 13 3.74 7.28 -4.94
N LEU A 14 2.68 6.86 -4.25
CA LEU A 14 1.54 6.23 -4.92
C LEU A 14 0.71 7.27 -5.70
N PRO A 15 0.26 6.95 -6.92
CA PRO A 15 -0.60 7.84 -7.68
C PRO A 15 -2.01 7.92 -7.05
N PRO A 16 -2.81 8.93 -7.42
CA PRO A 16 -4.23 8.96 -7.09
C PRO A 16 -4.94 7.66 -7.50
N GLN A 17 -6.07 7.38 -6.86
CA GLN A 17 -6.90 6.18 -7.10
C GLN A 17 -6.24 4.86 -6.68
N VAL A 18 -5.17 4.93 -5.88
CA VAL A 18 -4.69 3.80 -5.09
C VAL A 18 -5.05 4.06 -3.64
N GLU A 19 -5.95 3.24 -3.09
CA GLU A 19 -6.26 3.26 -1.67
C GLU A 19 -5.11 2.57 -0.92
N ALA A 20 -4.60 3.25 0.12
CA ALA A 20 -3.57 2.72 1.00
C ALA A 20 -4.00 2.88 2.46
N VAL A 21 -4.12 1.75 3.16
CA VAL A 21 -4.52 1.73 4.58
C VAL A 21 -3.56 0.84 5.37
N THR A 22 -2.97 1.37 6.44
CA THR A 22 -2.15 0.60 7.37
C THR A 22 -2.95 0.24 8.62
N ARG A 23 -3.07 -1.07 8.91
CA ARG A 23 -3.60 -1.57 10.18
C ARG A 23 -2.48 -2.06 11.07
N ARG A 24 -2.63 -1.82 12.37
CA ARG A 24 -1.71 -2.29 13.41
C ARG A 24 -2.40 -3.39 14.21
N THR A 25 -1.71 -4.49 14.43
CA THR A 25 -2.16 -5.54 15.34
C THR A 25 -1.65 -5.26 16.76
N PRO A 26 -2.29 -5.83 17.81
CA PRO A 26 -1.88 -5.60 19.20
C PRO A 26 -0.44 -5.99 19.50
N ASP A 27 0.12 -6.93 18.74
CA ASP A 27 1.52 -7.37 18.84
C ASP A 27 2.52 -6.48 18.08
N GLY A 28 2.09 -5.30 17.65
CA GLY A 28 2.93 -4.30 16.99
C GLY A 28 3.16 -4.53 15.50
N ARG A 29 2.71 -5.66 14.92
CA ARG A 29 2.85 -5.88 13.48
C ARG A 29 1.99 -4.87 12.71
N ARG A 30 2.49 -4.50 11.54
CA ARG A 30 1.81 -3.60 10.62
C ARG A 30 1.47 -4.35 9.34
N ARG A 31 0.29 -4.06 8.80
CA ARG A 31 -0.21 -4.61 7.54
C ARG A 31 -0.73 -3.46 6.71
N ARG A 32 -0.18 -3.32 5.51
CA ARG A 32 -0.63 -2.30 4.56
C ARG A 32 -1.48 -2.95 3.49
N PHE A 33 -2.68 -2.44 3.33
CA PHE A 33 -3.63 -2.86 2.30
C PHE A 33 -3.53 -1.85 1.17
N LEU A 34 -3.31 -2.35 -0.04
CA LEU A 34 -3.34 -1.56 -1.26
C LEU A 34 -4.47 -2.06 -2.16
N ILE A 35 -5.30 -1.14 -2.64
CA ILE A 35 -6.34 -1.41 -3.64
C ILE A 35 -6.16 -0.40 -4.78
N SER A 36 -5.86 -0.90 -5.98
CA SER A 36 -5.78 -0.06 -7.18
C SER A 36 -7.17 0.01 -7.83
N HIS A 37 -7.72 1.22 -7.92
CA HIS A 37 -8.92 1.49 -8.73
C HIS A 37 -8.57 1.92 -10.16
N ARG A 38 -7.30 1.82 -10.53
CA ARG A 38 -6.81 2.25 -11.84
C ARG A 38 -7.03 1.18 -12.89
N THR A 39 -7.19 1.64 -14.13
CA THR A 39 -7.27 0.82 -15.34
C THR A 39 -5.89 0.48 -15.94
N GLU A 40 -4.82 0.87 -15.25
CA GLU A 40 -3.42 0.66 -15.62
C GLU A 40 -2.67 0.03 -14.45
N PRO A 41 -1.62 -0.79 -14.70
CA PRO A 41 -0.75 -1.28 -13.64
C PRO A 41 -0.11 -0.13 -12.86
N VAL A 42 0.10 -0.33 -11.56
CA VAL A 42 0.73 0.67 -10.69
C VAL A 42 2.04 0.13 -10.13
N PRO A 43 3.21 0.72 -10.46
CA PRO A 43 4.45 0.34 -9.81
C PRO A 43 4.42 0.73 -8.32
N LEU A 44 4.91 -0.16 -7.47
CA LEU A 44 5.12 0.15 -6.06
C LEU A 44 6.41 0.98 -5.91
N PRO A 45 6.48 1.92 -4.94
CA PRO A 45 7.71 2.67 -4.67
C PRO A 45 8.91 1.77 -4.35
N GLU A 46 8.65 0.62 -3.72
CA GLU A 46 9.62 -0.42 -3.42
C GLU A 46 8.94 -1.81 -3.51
N PRO A 47 9.66 -2.86 -3.97
CA PRO A 47 9.14 -4.22 -3.91
C PRO A 47 8.90 -4.67 -2.46
N ALA A 48 7.79 -5.36 -2.22
CA ALA A 48 7.40 -5.78 -0.88
C ALA A 48 6.79 -7.19 -0.88
N HIS A 49 6.84 -7.87 0.27
CA HIS A 49 6.21 -9.19 0.40
C HIS A 49 4.69 -9.02 0.52
N ASP A 50 3.95 -9.58 -0.43
CA ASP A 50 2.50 -9.68 -0.42
C ASP A 50 2.04 -10.95 0.30
N LEU A 51 1.10 -10.80 1.21
CA LEU A 51 0.55 -11.89 2.01
C LEU A 51 -0.57 -12.66 1.30
N LEU A 52 -1.18 -12.09 0.26
CA LEU A 52 -2.21 -12.78 -0.52
C LEU A 52 -1.60 -13.85 -1.42
N THR A 53 -0.50 -13.52 -2.08
CA THR A 53 0.21 -14.42 -3.00
C THR A 53 1.38 -15.15 -2.35
N GLY A 54 1.88 -14.67 -1.21
CA GLY A 54 3.07 -15.20 -0.55
C GLY A 54 4.39 -14.84 -1.22
N GLY A 55 4.36 -14.04 -2.29
CA GLY A 55 5.54 -13.62 -3.07
C GLY A 55 5.91 -12.17 -2.86
N THR A 56 7.03 -11.77 -3.46
CA THR A 56 7.39 -10.36 -3.61
C THR A 56 6.59 -9.76 -4.77
N VAL A 57 6.00 -8.59 -4.54
CA VAL A 57 5.29 -7.79 -5.54
C VAL A 57 6.00 -6.46 -5.74
N SER A 58 6.16 -6.04 -6.99
CA SER A 58 6.72 -4.73 -7.36
C SER A 58 5.70 -3.84 -8.08
N GLU A 59 4.54 -4.38 -8.44
CA GLU A 59 3.46 -3.67 -9.13
C GLU A 59 2.09 -4.22 -8.73
N LEU A 60 1.09 -3.34 -8.65
CA LEU A 60 -0.31 -3.76 -8.58
C LEU A 60 -0.84 -3.95 -10.01
N PRO A 61 -1.45 -5.10 -10.32
CA PRO A 61 -2.19 -5.27 -11.56
C PRO A 61 -3.34 -4.27 -11.70
N VAL A 62 -3.90 -4.17 -12.90
CA VAL A 62 -5.13 -3.40 -13.17
C VAL A 62 -6.26 -3.87 -12.26
N GLY A 63 -6.88 -2.96 -11.50
CA GLY A 63 -7.91 -3.32 -10.52
C GLY A 63 -7.41 -4.20 -9.35
N GLY A 64 -6.09 -4.37 -9.24
CA GLY A 64 -5.46 -5.33 -8.33
C GLY A 64 -5.40 -4.84 -6.89
N CYS A 65 -5.06 -5.78 -5.99
CA CYS A 65 -4.82 -5.48 -4.60
C CYS A 65 -3.62 -6.26 -4.06
N ALA A 66 -3.02 -5.77 -2.98
CA ALA A 66 -1.95 -6.45 -2.25
C ALA A 66 -2.08 -6.19 -0.75
N VAL A 67 -1.61 -7.14 0.06
CA VAL A 67 -1.47 -6.97 1.51
C VAL A 67 0.00 -7.09 1.86
N LEU A 68 0.65 -5.95 2.05
CA LEU A 68 2.08 -5.88 2.27
C LEU A 68 2.43 -6.13 3.74
N ARG A 69 3.42 -6.99 3.94
CA ARG A 69 4.16 -7.07 5.21
C ARG A 69 5.12 -5.88 5.27
N THR A 70 4.76 -4.88 6.06
CA THR A 70 5.66 -3.77 6.40
C THR A 70 6.53 -4.18 7.59
N ALA A 71 7.83 -3.90 7.52
CA ALA A 71 8.76 -4.05 8.64
C ALA A 71 8.39 -3.12 9.80
#